data_AF-X1QF35-F1
#
_entry.id   AF-X1QF35-F1
#
_cell.length_a   1.000
_cell.length_b   1.000
_cell.length_c   1.000
_cell.angle_alpha   90.00
_cell.angle_beta   90.00
_cell.angle_gamma   90.00
#
_symmetry.space_group_name_H-M   'P 1'
#
loop_
_entity.id
_entity.type
_entity.pdbx_description
1 polymer ?
#
loop_
_entity_poly.entity_id
_entity_poly.type
_entity_poly.pdbx_seq_one_letter_code
_entity_poly.pdbx_strand_id
1 'polypeptide(L)' 'GAWSSVFLASIVCAIELAVSGASPIRVVLPAMAGLHALIGIGEGLITVAVLSLVLASRADLFQLQRI' A
#
# COMPACT_ATOMS: atom_id res chain seq x y z
N GLY A 1 -5.32 -0.29 -5.91
CA GLY A 1 -5.57 0.90 -5.07
C GLY A 1 -4.52 0.95 -3.98
N ALA A 2 -4.07 2.16 -3.58
CA ALA A 2 -2.91 2.36 -2.71
C ALA A 2 -2.94 1.53 -1.40
N TRP A 3 -4.10 1.49 -0.73
CA TRP A 3 -4.28 0.65 0.45
C TRP A 3 -4.06 -0.84 0.16
N SER A 4 -4.79 -1.38 -0.83
CA SER A 4 -4.78 -2.81 -1.15
C SER A 4 -3.40 -3.29 -1.63
N SER A 5 -2.66 -2.45 -2.36
CA SER A 5 -1.31 -2.81 -2.81
C SER A 5 -0.36 -2.98 -1.62
N VAL A 6 -0.37 -2.06 -0.66
CA VAL A 6 0.50 -2.13 0.53
C VAL A 6 0.12 -3.32 1.41
N PHE A 7 -1.18 -3.53 1.63
CA PHE A 7 -1.66 -4.63 2.46
C PHE A 7 -1.32 -5.99 1.86
N LEU A 8 -1.58 -6.22 0.56
CA LEU A 8 -1.24 -7.48 -0.10
C LEU A 8 0.27 -7.72 -0.16
N ALA A 9 1.07 -6.69 -0.45
CA ALA A 9 2.53 -6.80 -0.43
C ALA A 9 3.05 -7.23 0.95
N SER A 10 2.47 -6.70 2.03
CA SER A 10 2.85 -7.08 3.39
C SER A 10 2.55 -8.55 3.71
N ILE A 11 1.45 -9.10 3.18
CA ILE A 11 1.08 -10.50 3.37
C ILE A 11 2.06 -11.41 2.62
N VAL A 12 2.39 -11.07 1.37
CA VAL A 12 3.37 -11.84 0.58
C VAL A 12 4.74 -11.82 1.28
N CYS A 13 5.19 -10.65 1.75
CA CYS A 13 6.42 -10.53 2.53
C CYS A 13 6.39 -11.38 3.81
N ALA A 14 5.28 -11.42 4.53
CA ALA A 14 5.14 -12.27 5.72
C ALA A 14 5.26 -13.76 5.39
N ILE A 15 4.75 -14.19 4.23
CA ILE A 15 4.87 -15.56 3.74
C ILE A 15 6.34 -15.87 3.41
N GLU A 16 7.04 -14.97 2.72
CA GLU A 16 8.46 -15.13 2.41
C GLU A 16 9.33 -15.24 3.68
N LEU A 17 9.04 -14.43 4.70
CA LEU A 17 9.72 -14.49 6.01
C LEU A 17 9.44 -15.81 6.75
N ALA A 18 8.23 -16.35 6.63
CA ALA A 18 7.90 -17.64 7.21
C ALA A 18 8.58 -18.81 6.46
N VAL A 19 8.59 -18.76 5.13
CA VAL A 19 9.22 -19.79 4.28
C VAL A 19 10.74 -19.79 4.43
N SER A 20 11.37 -18.64 4.61
CA SER A 20 12.82 -18.54 4.85
C SER A 20 13.25 -19.02 6.25
N GLY A 21 12.30 -19.32 7.14
CA GLY A 21 12.58 -19.71 8.52
C GLY A 21 12.98 -18.55 9.44
N ALA A 22 12.92 -17.31 8.96
CA ALA A 22 13.29 -16.13 9.74
C ALA A 22 12.33 -15.85 10.90
N SER A 23 11.03 -16.14 10.73
CA SER A 23 10.04 -15.97 11.79
C SER A 23 8.84 -16.91 11.62
N PRO A 24 8.25 -17.48 12.70
CA PRO A 24 7.06 -18.31 12.60
C PRO A 24 5.87 -17.55 12.01
N ILE A 25 5.11 -18.18 11.10
CA ILE A 25 3.94 -17.56 10.44
C ILE A 25 2.91 -17.00 11.43
N ARG A 26 2.71 -17.67 12.57
CA ARG A 26 1.79 -17.25 13.65
C ARG A 26 2.18 -15.92 14.31
N VAL A 27 3.42 -15.48 14.14
CA VAL A 27 3.95 -14.21 14.67
C VAL A 27 4.04 -13.18 13.56
N VAL A 28 4.71 -13.51 12.45
CA VAL A 28 4.99 -12.53 11.39
C VAL A 28 3.74 -12.12 10.62
N LEU A 29 2.79 -13.03 10.37
CA LEU A 29 1.58 -12.70 9.62
C LEU A 29 0.69 -11.66 10.32
N PRO A 30 0.28 -11.83 11.60
CA PRO A 30 -0.52 -10.81 12.27
C PRO A 30 0.26 -9.50 12.49
N ALA A 31 1.58 -9.56 12.72
CA ALA A 31 2.41 -8.37 12.86
C ALA A 31 2.47 -7.56 11.56
N MET A 32 2.79 -8.20 10.44
CA MET A 32 2.90 -7.56 9.13
C MET A 32 1.54 -7.10 8.63
N ALA A 33 0.53 -7.98 8.59
CA ALA A 33 -0.79 -7.60 8.09
C ALA A 33 -1.47 -6.54 8.97
N GLY A 34 -1.37 -6.67 10.30
CA GLY A 34 -2.02 -5.73 11.24
C GLY A 34 -1.50 -4.30 11.09
N LEU A 35 -0.18 -4.10 11.15
CA LEU A 35 0.40 -2.77 10.99
C LEU A 35 0.22 -2.21 9.57
N HIS A 36 0.35 -3.06 8.54
CA HIS A 36 0.21 -2.59 7.16
C HIS A 36 -1.25 -2.32 6.76
N ALA A 37 -2.23 -2.89 7.46
CA ALA A 37 -3.62 -2.48 7.31
C ALA A 37 -3.82 -1.02 7.76
N LEU A 38 -3.16 -0.59 8.85
CA LEU A 38 -3.19 0.79 9.32
C LEU A 38 -2.36 1.73 8.44
N ILE A 39 -1.15 1.33 8.07
CA ILE A 39 -0.28 2.09 7.16
C ILE A 39 -0.97 2.29 5.80
N GLY A 40 -1.61 1.24 5.27
CA GLY A 40 -2.35 1.32 4.02
C GLY A 40 -3.44 2.40 4.04
N ILE A 41 -4.04 2.70 5.20
CA ILE A 41 -5.05 3.77 5.33
C ILE A 41 -4.36 5.12 5.13
N GLY A 42 -3.22 5.33 5.77
CA GLY A 42 -2.39 6.52 5.59
C GLY A 42 -1.99 6.71 4.12
N GLU A 43 -1.49 5.67 3.48
CA GLU A 43 -1.12 5.68 2.05
C GLU A 43 -2.32 5.97 1.13
N GLY A 44 -3.49 5.41 1.45
CA GLY A 44 -4.75 5.73 0.77
C GLY A 44 -5.11 7.21 0.87
N LEU A 45 -5.05 7.79 2.08
CA LEU A 45 -5.32 9.20 2.32
C LEU A 45 -4.32 10.10 1.61
N ILE A 46 -3.02 9.79 1.69
CA ILE A 46 -1.95 10.51 1.00
C ILE A 46 -2.20 10.48 -0.51
N THR A 47 -2.50 9.30 -1.07
CA THR A 47 -2.78 9.15 -2.51
C THR A 47 -3.97 10.02 -2.93
N VAL A 48 -5.07 9.98 -2.18
CA VAL A 48 -6.26 10.81 -2.47
C VAL A 48 -5.92 12.30 -2.37
N ALA A 49 -5.18 12.72 -1.34
CA ALA A 49 -4.78 14.12 -1.16
C ALA A 49 -3.89 14.61 -2.31
N VAL A 50 -2.88 13.83 -2.70
CA VAL A 50 -1.98 14.15 -3.82
C VAL A 50 -2.76 14.22 -5.13
N LEU A 51 -3.59 13.22 -5.44
CA LEU A 51 -4.41 13.24 -6.65
C LEU A 51 -5.36 14.45 -6.69
N SER A 52 -5.98 14.78 -5.55
CA SER A 52 -6.88 15.94 -5.44
C SER A 52 -6.13 17.26 -5.68
N LEU A 53 -4.93 17.40 -5.13
CA LEU A 53 -4.09 18.59 -5.32
C LEU A 53 -3.63 18.73 -6.77
N VAL A 54 -3.19 17.63 -7.40
CA VAL A 54 -2.79 17.63 -8.81
C VAL A 54 -3.99 17.98 -9.70
N LEU A 55 -5.17 17.41 -9.45
CA LEU A 55 -6.37 17.76 -10.21
C LEU A 55 -6.77 19.24 -10.03
N ALA A 56 -6.62 19.79 -8.82
CA ALA A 56 -6.92 21.20 -8.57
C ALA A 56 -5.90 22.16 -9.19
N SER A 57 -4.63 21.76 -9.28
CA SER A 57 -3.52 22.65 -9.69
C SER A 57 -3.11 22.48 -11.15
N ARG A 58 -3.21 21.26 -11.69
CA ARG A 58 -2.67 20.81 -12.99
C ARG A 58 -3.51 19.68 -13.59
N ALA A 59 -4.82 19.91 -13.74
CA ALA A 59 -5.74 18.95 -14.37
C ALA A 59 -5.32 18.54 -15.80
N ASP A 60 -4.57 19.40 -16.49
CA ASP A 60 -4.03 19.17 -17.84
C ASP A 60 -3.15 17.92 -17.94
N LEU A 61 -2.45 17.55 -16.85
CA LEU A 61 -1.56 16.38 -16.82
C LEU A 61 -2.32 15.06 -17.02
N PHE A 62 -3.60 14.99 -16.63
CA PHE A 62 -4.43 13.82 -16.88
C PHE A 62 -4.87 13.68 -18.34
N GLN A 63 -4.86 14.78 -19.12
CA GLN A 63 -5.16 14.74 -20.55
C GLN A 63 -3.95 14.33 -21.38
N LEU A 64 -2.74 14.79 -21.00
CA LEU A 64 -1.47 14.39 -21.63
C LEU A 64 -1.22 12.88 -21.56
N GLN A 65 -1.72 12.19 -20.53
CA GLN A 65 -1.55 10.75 -20.36
C GLN A 65 -2.60 9.92 -21.12
N ARG A 66 -3.61 10.55 -21.74
CA ARG A 66 -4.66 9.88 -22.51
C ARG A 66 -4.25 9.84 -23.99
N ILE A 67 -3.28 8.98 -24.32
CA ILE A 67 -2.85 8.68 -25.70
C ILE A 67 -3.07 7.20 -25.98
#